data_AF-A0A352XNM9-F1
#
_entry.id   AF-A0A352XNM9-F1
#
_cell.length_a   1.000
_cell.length_b   1.000
_cell.length_c   1.000
_cell.angle_alpha   90.00
_cell.angle_beta   90.00
_cell.angle_gamma   90.00
#
_symmetry.space_group_name_H-M   'P 1'
#
loop_
_entity.id
_entity.type
_entity.pdbx_description
1 polymer ?
#
loop_
_entity_poly.entity_id
_entity_poly.type
_entity_poly.pdbx_seq_one_letter_code
_entity_poly.pdbx_strand_id
1 'polypeptide(L)'
;MAWMMKHHERDDFPGNPRLSYQHQATRLRGDRAELRSARAWAVWALACAARPSLPGDVTCPERSNEEITMALQQWGHGNEELVWGNALSLLAGK
;
A
#
# COMPACT_ATOMS: atom_id res chain seq x y z
N MET A 1 0.54 5.29 -8.38
CA MET A 1 -0.64 5.16 -7.49
C MET A 1 -0.80 6.36 -6.56
N ALA A 2 0.17 6.66 -5.68
CA ALA A 2 0.10 7.77 -4.72
C ALA A 2 -0.36 9.12 -5.33
N TRP A 3 0.26 9.54 -6.44
CA TRP A 3 -0.09 10.80 -7.11
C TRP A 3 -1.56 10.83 -7.56
N MET A 4 -2.04 9.75 -8.20
CA MET A 4 -3.42 9.66 -8.66
C MET A 4 -4.41 9.72 -7.48
N MET A 5 -4.16 8.97 -6.41
CA MET A 5 -5.03 8.96 -5.23
C MET A 5 -5.11 10.33 -4.55
N LYS A 6 -4.01 11.09 -4.55
CA LYS A 6 -3.93 12.44 -3.99
C LYS A 6 -4.67 13.48 -4.82
N HIS A 7 -4.59 13.38 -6.14
CA HIS A 7 -5.09 14.42 -7.05
C HIS A 7 -6.48 14.11 -7.64
N HIS A 8 -7.06 12.96 -7.29
CA HIS A 8 -8.41 12.61 -7.71
C HIS A 8 -9.45 13.16 -6.74
N GLU A 9 -10.01 14.32 -7.05
CA GLU A 9 -10.92 15.07 -6.16
C GLU A 9 -12.29 14.40 -5.99
N ARG A 10 -12.71 13.56 -6.93
CA ARG A 10 -14.00 12.90 -6.94
C ARG A 10 -13.92 11.47 -6.39
N ASP A 11 -15.04 11.00 -5.85
CA ASP A 11 -15.20 9.63 -5.34
C ASP A 11 -15.50 8.60 -6.44
N ASP A 12 -15.41 8.98 -7.72
CA ASP A 12 -15.51 8.09 -8.88
C ASP A 12 -14.22 7.29 -9.14
N PHE A 13 -13.26 7.35 -8.20
CA PHE A 13 -12.17 6.37 -8.19
C PHE A 13 -12.83 5.00 -8.07
N PRO A 14 -12.52 4.01 -8.93
CA PRO A 14 -13.27 2.77 -8.96
C PRO A 14 -13.11 2.01 -7.64
N GLY A 15 -14.13 2.13 -6.78
CA GLY A 15 -14.22 1.46 -5.49
C GLY A 15 -13.33 2.04 -4.40
N ASN A 16 -13.25 1.30 -3.28
CA ASN A 16 -12.44 1.67 -2.13
C ASN A 16 -11.01 1.07 -2.29
N PRO A 17 -9.99 1.89 -2.64
CA PRO A 17 -8.61 1.40 -2.78
C PRO A 17 -8.06 0.76 -1.50
N ARG A 18 -8.46 1.26 -0.31
CA ARG A 18 -8.01 0.68 0.96
C ARG A 18 -8.49 -0.78 1.09
N LEU A 19 -9.78 -1.05 0.89
CA LEU A 19 -10.28 -2.43 0.87
C LEU A 19 -9.67 -3.29 -0.24
N SER A 20 -9.57 -2.75 -1.45
CA SER A 20 -9.05 -3.47 -2.61
C SER A 20 -7.63 -3.97 -2.38
N TYR A 21 -6.72 -3.10 -1.96
CA TYR A 21 -5.32 -3.48 -1.73
C TYR A 21 -5.14 -4.33 -0.49
N GLN A 22 -5.94 -4.12 0.55
CA GLN A 22 -5.94 -4.96 1.76
C GLN A 22 -6.32 -6.42 1.43
N HIS A 23 -7.41 -6.63 0.67
CA HIS A 23 -7.81 -7.97 0.22
C HIS A 23 -6.82 -8.58 -0.78
N GLN A 24 -6.25 -7.77 -1.66
CA GLN A 24 -5.21 -8.24 -2.58
C GLN A 24 -4.01 -8.76 -1.80
N ALA A 25 -3.53 -8.02 -0.80
CA ALA A 25 -2.34 -8.35 -0.04
C ALA A 25 -2.44 -9.68 0.71
N THR A 26 -3.62 -10.05 1.19
CA THR A 26 -3.85 -11.30 1.94
C THR A 26 -4.21 -12.51 1.06
N ARG A 27 -4.56 -12.29 -0.21
CA ARG A 27 -4.96 -13.37 -1.15
C ARG A 27 -3.83 -13.85 -2.07
N LEU A 28 -2.68 -13.20 -2.07
CA LEU A 28 -1.55 -13.58 -2.94
C LEU A 28 -0.92 -14.91 -2.51
N ARG A 29 -0.70 -15.80 -3.49
CA ARG A 29 -0.13 -17.15 -3.32
C ARG A 29 0.89 -17.44 -4.42
N GLY A 30 1.69 -18.51 -4.26
CA GLY A 30 2.67 -18.96 -5.26
C GLY A 30 4.00 -18.21 -5.24
N ASP A 31 4.77 -18.30 -6.33
CA ASP A 31 6.12 -17.75 -6.41
C ASP A 31 6.20 -16.29 -6.06
N ARG A 32 7.16 -15.86 -5.24
CA ARG A 32 7.31 -14.47 -4.80
C ARG A 32 6.04 -13.88 -4.16
N ALA A 33 5.17 -14.71 -3.56
CA ALA A 33 3.97 -14.25 -2.86
C ALA A 33 4.29 -13.19 -1.80
N GLU A 34 5.39 -13.35 -1.07
CA GLU A 34 5.83 -12.41 -0.04
C GLU A 34 6.11 -11.03 -0.61
N LEU A 35 6.88 -10.94 -1.70
CA LEU A 35 7.15 -9.67 -2.38
C LEU A 35 5.87 -9.04 -2.94
N ARG A 36 5.01 -9.83 -3.58
CA ARG A 36 3.75 -9.29 -4.12
C ARG A 36 2.84 -8.80 -3.00
N SER A 37 2.79 -9.52 -1.88
CA SER A 37 2.01 -9.12 -0.70
C SER A 37 2.56 -7.84 -0.11
N ALA A 38 3.89 -7.73 0.06
CA ALA A 38 4.55 -6.51 0.51
C ALA A 38 4.25 -5.32 -0.41
N ARG A 39 4.29 -5.49 -1.73
CA ARG A 39 3.92 -4.44 -2.71
C ARG A 39 2.45 -4.03 -2.60
N ALA A 40 1.54 -4.98 -2.41
CA ALA A 40 0.13 -4.67 -2.22
C ALA A 40 -0.12 -3.91 -0.90
N TRP A 41 0.54 -4.34 0.19
CA TRP A 41 0.53 -3.64 1.47
C TRP A 41 1.14 -2.24 1.40
N ALA A 42 2.20 -2.06 0.62
CA ALA A 42 2.76 -0.76 0.33
C ALA A 42 1.69 0.14 -0.33
N VAL A 43 1.06 -0.30 -1.42
CA VAL A 43 0.02 0.52 -2.07
C VAL A 43 -1.18 0.79 -1.15
N TRP A 44 -1.55 -0.16 -0.29
CA TRP A 44 -2.55 0.04 0.75
C TRP A 44 -2.17 1.18 1.72
N ALA A 45 -0.94 1.19 2.24
CA ALA A 45 -0.50 2.24 3.15
C ALA A 45 -0.47 3.63 2.47
N LEU A 46 -0.17 3.71 1.16
CA LEU A 46 -0.32 4.97 0.41
C LEU A 46 -1.78 5.37 0.26
N ALA A 47 -2.70 4.41 0.10
CA ALA A 47 -4.13 4.68 0.06
C ALA A 47 -4.62 5.22 1.40
N CYS A 48 -4.19 4.64 2.52
CA CYS A 48 -4.48 5.13 3.87
C CYS A 48 -3.99 6.58 4.05
N ALA A 49 -2.76 6.87 3.63
CA ALA A 49 -2.18 8.22 3.73
C ALA A 49 -2.87 9.23 2.81
N ALA A 50 -3.20 8.84 1.57
CA ALA A 50 -3.84 9.74 0.60
C ALA A 50 -5.34 9.97 0.87
N ARG A 51 -6.03 8.97 1.44
CA ARG A 51 -7.49 8.97 1.63
C ARG A 51 -7.86 8.38 3.00
N PRO A 52 -7.54 9.08 4.10
CA PRO A 52 -7.73 8.55 5.47
C PRO A 52 -9.20 8.32 5.84
N SER A 53 -10.15 8.96 5.16
CA SER A 53 -11.58 8.78 5.38
C SER A 53 -12.13 7.46 4.85
N LEU A 54 -11.41 6.75 3.98
CA LEU A 54 -11.87 5.47 3.44
C LEU A 54 -11.75 4.36 4.48
N PRO A 55 -12.80 3.54 4.66
CA PRO A 55 -12.77 2.45 5.61
C PRO A 55 -11.81 1.34 5.15
N GLY A 56 -11.13 0.71 6.09
CA GLY A 56 -10.46 -0.58 5.88
C GLY A 56 -11.35 -1.74 6.30
N ASP A 57 -10.90 -2.95 6.04
CA ASP A 57 -11.50 -4.18 6.57
C ASP A 57 -10.91 -4.45 7.95
N VAL A 58 -11.73 -4.25 8.99
CA VAL A 58 -11.34 -4.47 10.39
C VAL A 58 -11.03 -5.92 10.74
N THR A 59 -11.45 -6.86 9.89
CA THR A 59 -11.19 -8.30 10.10
C THR A 59 -9.89 -8.76 9.46
N CYS A 60 -9.34 -7.95 8.55
CA CYS A 60 -8.14 -8.31 7.81
C CYS A 60 -6.90 -7.83 8.57
N PRO A 61 -5.93 -8.72 8.86
CA PRO A 61 -4.70 -8.33 9.55
C PRO A 61 -3.96 -7.28 8.73
N GLU A 62 -3.51 -6.21 9.38
CA GLU A 62 -2.70 -5.16 8.76
C GLU A 62 -1.20 -5.50 8.91
N ARG A 63 -0.40 -5.04 7.96
CA ARG A 63 1.05 -5.18 7.97
C ARG A 63 1.68 -3.82 8.28
N SER A 64 2.65 -3.76 9.19
CA SER A 64 3.28 -2.50 9.57
C SER A 64 4.17 -1.96 8.45
N ASN A 65 4.46 -0.66 8.49
CA ASN A 65 5.36 -0.03 7.52
C ASN A 65 6.78 -0.62 7.60
N GLU A 66 7.23 -1.03 8.79
CA GLU A 66 8.51 -1.69 9.03
C GLU A 66 8.53 -3.07 8.35
N GLU A 67 7.48 -3.87 8.56
CA GLU A 67 7.36 -5.20 7.95
C GLU A 67 7.28 -5.14 6.43
N ILE A 68 6.63 -4.12 5.87
CA ILE A 68 6.60 -3.85 4.43
C ILE A 68 8.01 -3.51 3.95
N THR A 69 8.68 -2.57 4.63
CA THR A 69 10.03 -2.10 4.27
C THR A 69 11.03 -3.24 4.27
N MET A 70 11.03 -4.08 5.31
CA MET A 70 11.91 -5.25 5.41
C MET A 70 11.68 -6.23 4.25
N ALA A 71 10.43 -6.51 3.89
CA ALA A 71 10.14 -7.43 2.79
C ALA A 71 10.54 -6.86 1.42
N LEU A 72 10.40 -5.55 1.21
CA LEU A 72 10.88 -4.89 -0.01
C LEU A 72 12.41 -4.92 -0.09
N GLN A 73 13.12 -4.71 1.03
CA GLN A 73 14.59 -4.84 1.08
C GLN A 73 15.05 -6.28 0.79
N GLN A 74 14.36 -7.26 1.36
CA GLN A 74 14.76 -8.66 1.26
C GLN A 74 14.49 -9.27 -0.12
N TRP A 75 13.33 -8.95 -0.72
CA TRP A 75 12.83 -9.66 -1.90
C TRP A 75 12.63 -8.76 -3.13
N GLY A 76 12.60 -7.45 -2.93
CA GLY A 76 12.31 -6.45 -3.94
C GLY A 76 13.51 -6.15 -4.83
N HIS A 77 13.35 -5.12 -5.66
CA HIS A 77 14.46 -4.60 -6.46
C HIS A 77 15.29 -3.64 -5.61
N GLY A 78 16.53 -3.38 -6.04
CA GLY A 78 17.37 -2.38 -5.38
C GLY A 78 16.68 -1.02 -5.28
N ASN A 79 16.75 -0.41 -4.09
CA ASN A 79 16.15 0.88 -3.73
C ASN A 79 14.60 0.92 -3.75
N GLU A 80 13.91 -0.21 -3.89
CA GLU A 80 12.45 -0.24 -3.90
C GLU A 80 11.86 0.25 -2.57
N GLU A 81 12.50 -0.07 -1.45
CA GLU A 81 12.13 0.41 -0.11
C GLU A 81 12.30 1.93 0.03
N LEU A 82 13.31 2.51 -0.62
CA LEU A 82 13.56 3.95 -0.59
C LEU A 82 12.50 4.69 -1.41
N VAL A 83 12.17 4.18 -2.61
CA VAL A 83 11.09 4.75 -3.44
C VAL A 83 9.75 4.68 -2.72
N TRP A 84 9.48 3.54 -2.09
CA TRP A 84 8.33 3.32 -1.21
C TRP A 84 8.26 4.36 -0.08
N GLY A 85 9.30 4.45 0.74
CA GLY A 85 9.35 5.34 1.89
C GLY A 85 9.18 6.81 1.49
N ASN A 86 9.86 7.24 0.42
CA ASN A 86 9.74 8.59 -0.11
C ASN A 86 8.30 8.91 -0.56
N ALA A 87 7.64 7.98 -1.24
CA ALA A 87 6.25 8.16 -1.65
C ALA A 87 5.30 8.29 -0.45
N LEU A 88 5.53 7.51 0.61
CA LEU A 88 4.76 7.60 1.84
C LEU A 88 4.99 8.92 2.58
N SER A 89 6.25 9.35 2.72
CA SER A 89 6.60 10.64 3.34
C SER A 89 5.98 11.83 2.59
N LEU A 90 5.92 11.80 1.26
CA LEU A 90 5.27 12.83 0.44
C LEU A 90 3.75 12.94 0.66
N LEU A 91 3.12 11.87 1.15
CA LEU A 91 1.70 11.85 1.50
C LEU A 91 1.46 12.18 2.98
N ALA A 92 2.32 11.71 3.89
CA ALA A 92 2.18 11.91 5.32
C ALA A 92 2.68 13.29 5.81
N GLY A 93 3.58 13.95 5.07
CA GLY A 93 4.15 15.26 5.40
C GLY A 93 3.25 16.47 5.10
N LYS A 94 1.92 16.30 5.10
CA LYS A 94 0.93 17.37 4.97
C LYS A 94 -0.13 17.24 6.04
#